data_AF-G9KXN0-F1
#
_entry.id   AF-G9KXN0-F1
#
_cell.length_a   1.000
_cell.length_b   1.000
_cell.length_c   1.000
_cell.angle_alpha   90.00
_cell.angle_beta   90.00
_cell.angle_gamma   90.00
#
_symmetry.space_group_name_H-M   'P 1'
#
loop_
_entity.id
_entity.type
_entity.pdbx_description
1 polymer ?
#
loop_
_entity_poly.entity_id
_entity_poly.type
_entity_poly.pdbx_seq_one_letter_code
_entity_poly.pdbx_strand_id
1 'polypeptide(L)'
;VQVQRMFVQMLLNICCESQGLEKLLSGNELQSLVIATTCLREHSCCFWKEPTFCVLRAISKAQNLGIIQYLQAMDCIKLSLQNLSKLQNLSKLADSLPAPEVSEAVNLILGFVKDSYPVSSALFLEFENGEGYPLLLKVLLRYDGPTKSEVDPHLEELLDLVVWLTTCGRSELKVFDSVTYPQLEGFKFHHEASGVTVKNLQAFQVLQNVFHKASNPILCTKVLAAIRIMWAWNARNFFLLEWTLQPISQFVEIVPLKAAPVQKQFFQLLEALVFELHYVP
;
A
#
# COMPACT_ATOMS: atom_id res chain seq x y z
N VAL A 1 -6.36 2.87 31.80
CA VAL A 1 -6.97 3.70 30.73
C VAL A 1 -6.70 5.20 30.90
N GLN A 2 -7.12 5.87 31.99
CA GLN A 2 -6.92 7.32 32.15
C GLN A 2 -5.43 7.74 32.16
N VAL A 3 -4.59 7.00 32.90
CA VAL A 3 -3.13 7.23 32.94
C VAL A 3 -2.47 7.07 31.57
N GLN A 4 -2.91 6.10 30.76
CA GLN A 4 -2.38 5.91 29.40
C GLN A 4 -2.79 7.03 28.47
N ARG A 5 -4.04 7.49 28.53
CA ARG A 5 -4.48 8.64 27.75
C ARG A 5 -3.70 9.90 28.11
N MET A 6 -3.44 10.11 29.39
CA MET A 6 -2.59 11.21 29.85
C MET A 6 -1.15 11.05 29.32
N PHE A 7 -0.58 9.85 29.40
CA PHE A 7 0.76 9.59 28.88
C PHE A 7 0.87 9.79 27.37
N VAL A 8 -0.10 9.27 26.60
CA VAL A 8 -0.20 9.50 25.15
C VAL A 8 -0.30 11.00 24.88
N GLN A 9 -1.19 11.72 25.55
CA GLN A 9 -1.34 13.16 25.35
C GLN A 9 -0.04 13.92 25.68
N MET A 10 0.66 13.53 26.76
CA MET A 10 1.95 14.12 27.10
C MET A 10 2.99 13.86 26.02
N LEU A 11 3.11 12.61 25.53
CA LEU A 11 4.04 12.28 24.45
C LEU A 11 3.70 13.01 23.16
N LEU A 12 2.42 13.12 22.81
CA LEU A 12 1.97 13.89 21.65
C LEU A 12 2.38 15.36 21.78
N ASN A 13 2.14 15.98 22.93
CA ASN A 13 2.54 17.37 23.19
C ASN A 13 4.08 17.54 23.08
N ILE A 14 4.85 16.61 23.64
CA ILE A 14 6.33 16.61 23.55
C ILE A 14 6.79 16.47 22.08
N CYS A 15 6.15 15.62 21.29
CA CYS A 15 6.49 15.46 19.87
C CYS A 15 6.11 16.67 19.02
N CYS A 16 5.16 17.49 19.46
CA CYS A 16 4.80 18.76 18.82
C CYS A 16 5.76 19.90 19.17
N GLU A 17 6.57 19.78 20.23
CA GLU A 17 7.58 20.77 20.63
C GLU A 17 8.95 20.44 20.01
N SER A 18 9.60 21.41 19.36
CA SER A 18 10.91 21.20 18.69
C SER A 18 11.97 20.60 19.63
N GLN A 19 12.05 21.10 20.88
CA GLN A 19 13.01 20.61 21.87
C GLN A 19 12.68 19.19 22.38
N GLY A 20 11.39 18.85 22.47
CA GLY A 20 10.94 17.53 22.87
C GLY A 20 11.26 16.49 21.80
N LEU A 21 11.03 16.86 20.53
CA LEU A 21 11.37 16.04 19.38
C LEU A 21 12.89 15.84 19.25
N GLU A 22 13.70 16.89 19.38
CA GLU A 22 15.17 16.78 19.33
C GLU A 22 15.71 15.80 20.37
N LYS A 23 15.17 15.82 21.60
CA LYS A 23 15.53 14.85 22.64
C LYS A 23 15.15 13.43 22.25
N LEU A 24 13.95 13.22 21.69
CA LEU A 24 13.50 11.91 21.21
C LEU A 24 14.40 11.36 20.09
N LEU A 25 14.86 12.24 19.19
CA LEU A 25 15.75 11.88 18.08
C LEU A 25 17.22 11.70 18.50
N SER A 26 17.59 12.12 19.71
CA SER A 26 18.96 11.95 20.23
C SER A 26 19.25 10.55 20.77
N GLY A 27 18.22 9.76 21.05
CA GLY A 27 18.32 8.40 21.58
C GLY A 27 17.75 7.33 20.65
N ASN A 28 17.49 6.14 21.20
CA ASN A 28 16.99 4.97 20.44
C ASN A 28 15.50 4.70 20.69
N GLU A 29 14.81 5.58 21.39
CA GLU A 29 13.43 5.39 21.85
C GLU A 29 12.46 5.32 20.67
N LEU A 30 12.59 6.22 19.70
CA LEU A 30 11.74 6.21 18.51
C LEU A 30 11.95 4.94 17.67
N GLN A 31 13.22 4.56 17.42
CA GLN A 31 13.52 3.29 16.76
C GLN A 31 12.91 2.11 17.53
N SER A 32 13.10 2.05 18.84
CA SER A 32 12.58 0.96 19.68
C SER A 32 11.06 0.85 19.62
N LEU A 33 10.34 1.99 19.62
CA LEU A 33 8.88 2.01 19.47
C LEU A 33 8.45 1.49 18.09
N VAL A 34 9.11 1.94 17.01
CA VAL A 34 8.83 1.46 15.64
C VAL A 34 9.13 -0.04 15.50
N ILE A 35 10.24 -0.52 16.05
CA ILE A 35 10.59 -1.94 15.97
C ILE A 35 9.65 -2.80 16.84
N ALA A 36 9.20 -2.29 17.98
CA ALA A 36 8.24 -3.01 18.83
C ALA A 36 6.91 -3.28 18.12
N THR A 37 6.43 -2.39 17.24
CA THR A 37 5.19 -2.60 16.48
C THR A 37 5.33 -3.63 15.37
N THR A 38 6.56 -3.97 14.95
CA THR A 38 6.84 -4.94 13.87
C THR A 38 7.37 -6.29 14.36
N CYS A 39 7.84 -6.36 15.61
CA CYS A 39 8.29 -7.62 16.22
C CYS A 39 7.15 -8.54 16.68
N LEU A 40 5.92 -8.02 16.86
CA LEU A 40 4.64 -8.68 17.18
C LEU A 40 4.74 -10.10 17.80
N ARG A 41 5.52 -10.27 18.88
CA ARG A 41 5.49 -11.50 19.69
C ARG A 41 4.38 -11.38 20.74
N GLU A 42 3.90 -12.52 21.22
CA GLU A 42 2.89 -12.72 22.29
C GLU A 42 3.21 -12.03 23.64
N HIS A 43 4.35 -11.32 23.74
CA HIS A 43 4.81 -10.63 24.93
C HIS A 43 4.82 -9.09 24.81
N SER A 44 4.43 -8.53 23.67
CA SER A 44 4.08 -7.12 23.60
C SER A 44 2.83 -6.90 24.46
N CYS A 45 2.92 -6.15 25.55
CA CYS A 45 1.78 -5.86 26.40
C CYS A 45 0.68 -5.21 25.55
N CYS A 46 -0.38 -5.97 25.20
CA CYS A 46 -1.47 -5.53 24.32
C CYS A 46 -2.08 -4.19 24.78
N PHE A 47 -1.99 -3.95 26.10
CA PHE A 47 -2.31 -2.70 26.76
C PHE A 47 -1.64 -1.46 26.15
N TRP A 48 -0.39 -1.54 25.68
CA TRP A 48 0.38 -0.42 25.12
C TRP A 48 0.33 -0.32 23.60
N LYS A 49 -0.23 -1.33 22.91
CA LYS A 49 -0.29 -1.35 21.44
C LYS A 49 -0.94 -0.07 20.90
N GLU A 50 -2.20 0.19 21.24
CA GLU A 50 -2.94 1.34 20.72
C GLU A 50 -2.27 2.69 21.07
N PRO A 51 -1.87 2.95 22.34
CA PRO A 51 -1.05 4.13 22.68
C PRO A 51 0.19 4.33 21.80
N THR A 52 0.97 3.27 21.56
CA THR A 52 2.18 3.32 20.75
C THR A 52 1.87 3.65 19.29
N PHE A 53 0.85 3.01 18.71
CA PHE A 53 0.40 3.31 17.35
C PHE A 53 -0.08 4.75 17.21
N CYS A 54 -0.85 5.26 18.17
CA CYS A 54 -1.31 6.65 18.19
C CYS A 54 -0.14 7.64 18.17
N VAL A 55 0.86 7.46 19.04
CA VAL A 55 2.04 8.33 19.10
C VAL A 55 2.85 8.26 17.80
N LEU A 56 3.11 7.06 17.29
CA LEU A 56 3.88 6.88 16.05
C LEU A 56 3.16 7.45 14.82
N ARG A 57 1.83 7.33 14.73
CA ARG A 57 1.04 7.99 13.67
C ARG A 57 1.15 9.51 13.76
N ALA A 58 1.14 10.08 14.95
CA ALA A 58 1.29 11.53 15.11
C ALA A 58 2.69 12.01 14.73
N ILE A 59 3.75 11.29 15.13
CA ILE A 59 5.13 11.56 14.69
C ILE A 59 5.23 11.44 13.17
N SER A 60 4.63 10.39 12.60
CA SER A 60 4.53 10.21 11.15
C SER A 60 3.85 11.39 10.48
N LYS A 61 2.81 11.99 11.06
CA LYS A 61 2.13 13.15 10.46
C LYS A 61 2.86 14.47 10.62
N ALA A 62 3.65 14.62 11.68
CA ALA A 62 4.35 15.86 11.98
C ALA A 62 5.58 16.14 11.08
N GLN A 63 6.02 15.16 10.28
CA GLN A 63 7.26 15.10 9.48
C GLN A 63 8.10 16.39 9.42
N ASN A 64 9.36 16.27 9.83
CA ASN A 64 10.41 17.20 9.47
C ASN A 64 11.68 16.46 9.07
N LEU A 65 12.64 17.18 8.50
CA LEU A 65 13.87 16.60 7.97
C LEU A 65 14.66 15.81 9.02
N GLY A 66 14.63 16.24 10.29
CA GLY A 66 15.30 15.55 11.40
C GLY A 66 14.72 14.17 11.68
N ILE A 67 13.39 14.03 11.68
CA ILE A 67 12.72 12.72 11.83
C ILE A 67 13.13 11.79 10.68
N ILE A 68 13.10 12.29 9.45
CA ILE A 68 13.44 11.49 8.26
C ILE A 68 14.89 11.02 8.31
N GLN A 69 15.82 11.92 8.61
CA GLN A 69 17.24 11.61 8.74
C GLN A 69 17.50 10.61 9.85
N TYR A 70 16.83 10.74 10.99
CA TYR A 70 16.92 9.79 12.08
C TYR A 70 16.41 8.40 11.67
N LEU A 71 15.21 8.31 11.10
CA LEU A 71 14.61 7.04 10.69
C LEU A 71 15.49 6.30 9.68
N GLN A 72 16.11 7.04 8.77
CA GLN A 72 17.07 6.51 7.80
C GLN A 72 18.39 6.07 8.48
N ALA A 73 18.97 6.91 9.34
CA ALA A 73 20.22 6.59 10.04
C ALA A 73 20.10 5.35 10.94
N MET A 74 18.90 5.12 11.47
CA MET A 74 18.58 3.99 12.35
C MET A 74 18.00 2.78 11.60
N ASP A 75 17.99 2.77 10.26
CA ASP A 75 17.46 1.68 9.42
C ASP A 75 16.02 1.27 9.81
N CYS A 76 15.19 2.20 10.29
CA CYS A 76 13.89 1.88 10.90
C CYS A 76 12.95 1.16 9.92
N ILE A 77 12.90 1.61 8.66
CA ILE A 77 12.03 1.01 7.63
C ILE A 77 12.56 -0.38 7.27
N LYS A 78 13.85 -0.50 6.97
CA LYS A 78 14.50 -1.75 6.62
C LYS A 78 14.34 -2.83 7.70
N LEU A 79 14.63 -2.51 8.96
CA LEU A 79 14.48 -3.45 10.09
C LEU A 79 13.01 -3.87 10.29
N SER A 80 12.08 -2.92 10.14
CA SER A 80 10.65 -3.20 10.22
C SER A 80 10.17 -4.17 9.14
N LEU A 81 10.61 -3.97 7.89
CA LEU A 81 10.29 -4.87 6.78
C LEU A 81 10.88 -6.27 6.96
N GLN A 82 12.10 -6.36 7.48
CA GLN A 82 12.74 -7.65 7.80
C GLN A 82 11.97 -8.41 8.88
N ASN A 83 11.54 -7.73 9.95
CA ASN A 83 10.74 -8.32 11.02
C ASN A 83 9.38 -8.82 10.50
N LEU A 84 8.66 -7.98 9.77
CA LEU A 84 7.36 -8.34 9.18
C LEU A 84 7.49 -9.49 8.18
N SER A 85 8.53 -9.48 7.34
CA SER A 85 8.81 -10.56 6.38
C SER A 85 9.13 -11.88 7.08
N LYS A 86 9.88 -11.83 8.18
CA LYS A 86 10.15 -13.00 9.02
C LYS A 86 8.86 -13.56 9.62
N LEU A 87 7.97 -12.71 10.14
CA LEU A 87 6.65 -13.11 10.62
C LEU A 87 5.83 -13.79 9.52
N GLN A 88 5.88 -13.27 8.28
CA GLN A 88 5.19 -13.88 7.15
C GLN A 88 5.72 -15.28 6.82
N ASN A 89 7.03 -15.49 6.85
CA ASN A 89 7.62 -16.79 6.52
C ASN A 89 7.40 -17.86 7.61
N LEU A 90 7.23 -17.43 8.87
CA LEU A 90 6.95 -18.33 10.01
C LEU A 90 5.47 -18.73 10.13
N SER A 91 4.57 -18.06 9.40
CA SER A 91 3.10 -18.25 9.48
C SER A 91 2.57 -19.64 9.06
N LYS A 92 3.44 -20.58 8.66
CA LYS A 92 3.08 -21.99 8.45
C LYS A 92 2.87 -22.78 9.75
N LEU A 93 3.13 -22.17 10.91
CA LEU A 93 2.81 -22.72 12.24
C LEU A 93 1.41 -22.29 12.68
N ALA A 94 0.76 -23.10 13.52
CA ALA A 94 -0.60 -22.89 14.03
C ALA A 94 -0.83 -21.55 14.78
N ASP A 95 0.23 -20.81 15.10
CA ASP A 95 0.23 -19.56 15.89
C ASP A 95 0.36 -18.29 15.03
N SER A 96 -0.06 -18.32 13.76
CA SER A 96 0.07 -17.14 12.88
C SER A 96 -0.90 -16.02 13.30
N LEU A 97 -0.37 -14.81 13.56
CA LEU A 97 -1.18 -13.62 13.89
C LEU A 97 -2.26 -13.34 12.84
N PRO A 98 -3.45 -12.84 13.19
CA PRO A 98 -4.47 -12.45 12.22
C PRO A 98 -3.97 -11.48 11.14
N ALA A 99 -4.50 -11.57 9.92
CA ALA A 99 -4.17 -10.64 8.83
C ALA A 99 -4.32 -9.15 9.21
N PRO A 100 -5.37 -8.73 9.94
CA PRO A 100 -5.55 -7.33 10.35
C PRO A 100 -4.42 -6.80 11.23
N GLU A 101 -3.89 -7.60 12.15
CA GLU A 101 -2.80 -7.17 13.04
C GLU A 101 -1.50 -6.94 12.28
N VAL A 102 -1.21 -7.76 11.28
CA VAL A 102 -0.05 -7.55 10.41
C VAL A 102 -0.27 -6.35 9.50
N SER A 103 -1.46 -6.20 8.92
CA SER A 103 -1.80 -5.04 8.09
C SER A 103 -1.68 -3.74 8.86
N GLU A 104 -2.13 -3.69 10.11
CA GLU A 104 -2.01 -2.49 10.94
C GLU A 104 -0.54 -2.06 11.11
N ALA A 105 0.36 -3.00 11.40
CA ALA A 105 1.79 -2.73 11.49
C ALA A 105 2.38 -2.26 10.15
N VAL A 106 2.02 -2.92 9.04
CA VAL A 106 2.44 -2.50 7.69
C VAL A 106 1.95 -1.09 7.37
N ASN A 107 0.69 -0.78 7.67
CA ASN A 107 0.07 0.52 7.43
C ASN A 107 0.79 1.61 8.22
N LEU A 108 1.22 1.34 9.45
CA LEU A 108 2.03 2.27 10.23
C LEU A 108 3.37 2.57 9.55
N ILE A 109 4.09 1.55 9.10
CA ILE A 109 5.39 1.73 8.42
C ILE A 109 5.22 2.47 7.08
N LEU A 110 4.23 2.08 6.28
CA LEU A 110 3.90 2.79 5.05
C LEU A 110 3.38 4.20 5.30
N GLY A 111 2.80 4.48 6.47
CA GLY A 111 2.45 5.82 6.93
C GLY A 111 3.67 6.74 7.00
N PHE A 112 4.76 6.28 7.63
CA PHE A 112 6.02 7.03 7.66
C PHE A 112 6.59 7.26 6.27
N VAL A 113 6.57 6.22 5.42
CA VAL A 113 7.02 6.32 4.03
C VAL A 113 6.19 7.37 3.27
N LYS A 114 4.86 7.29 3.36
CA LYS A 114 3.90 8.19 2.69
C LYS A 114 4.02 9.63 3.15
N ASP A 115 4.02 9.84 4.45
CA ASP A 115 4.04 11.19 5.02
C ASP A 115 5.39 11.87 4.75
N SER A 116 6.51 11.12 4.74
CA SER A 116 7.84 11.66 4.44
C SER A 116 8.07 12.00 2.96
N TYR A 117 7.35 11.33 2.04
CA TYR A 117 7.62 11.35 0.61
C TYR A 117 7.63 12.76 -0.03
N PRO A 118 6.73 13.70 0.32
CA PRO A 118 6.76 15.06 -0.20
C PRO A 118 8.02 15.86 0.19
N VAL A 119 8.67 15.48 1.30
CA VAL A 119 9.88 16.15 1.82
C VAL A 119 11.15 15.43 1.34
N SER A 120 11.15 14.10 1.34
CA SER A 120 12.28 13.27 0.92
C SER A 120 11.81 11.88 0.47
N SER A 121 12.41 11.38 -0.61
CA SER A 121 12.18 10.02 -1.10
C SER A 121 13.01 8.95 -0.37
N ALA A 122 13.82 9.31 0.62
CA ALA A 122 14.75 8.40 1.28
C ALA A 122 14.08 7.15 1.87
N LEU A 123 13.03 7.32 2.67
CA LEU A 123 12.32 6.19 3.29
C LEU A 123 11.56 5.35 2.26
N PHE A 124 11.08 5.96 1.17
CA PHE A 124 10.50 5.22 0.04
C PHE A 124 11.54 4.34 -0.65
N LEU A 125 12.76 4.85 -0.89
CA LEU A 125 13.84 4.07 -1.47
C LEU A 125 14.29 2.93 -0.55
N GLU A 126 14.31 3.13 0.76
CA GLU A 126 14.54 2.04 1.71
C GLU A 126 13.45 0.98 1.64
N PHE A 127 12.19 1.40 1.53
CA PHE A 127 11.08 0.47 1.37
C PHE A 127 11.18 -0.34 0.07
N GLU A 128 11.48 0.33 -1.04
CA GLU A 128 11.62 -0.27 -2.37
C GLU A 128 12.78 -1.28 -2.41
N ASN A 129 13.95 -0.89 -1.89
CA ASN A 129 15.13 -1.75 -1.83
C ASN A 129 15.04 -2.84 -0.75
N GLY A 130 14.10 -2.70 0.20
CA GLY A 130 13.92 -3.56 1.37
C GLY A 130 12.92 -4.70 1.18
N GLU A 131 12.64 -5.12 -0.05
CA GLU A 131 11.63 -6.15 -0.37
C GLU A 131 10.20 -5.76 0.09
N GLY A 132 9.89 -4.46 0.04
CA GLY A 132 8.59 -3.92 0.44
C GLY A 132 7.42 -4.51 -0.36
N TYR A 133 7.49 -4.52 -1.69
CA TYR A 133 6.38 -5.03 -2.53
C TYR A 133 6.12 -6.53 -2.37
N PRO A 134 7.14 -7.42 -2.32
CA PRO A 134 6.93 -8.82 -1.99
C PRO A 134 6.27 -9.04 -0.63
N LEU A 135 6.60 -8.22 0.39
CA LEU A 135 5.91 -8.24 1.68
C LEU A 135 4.44 -7.86 1.53
N LEU A 136 4.11 -6.77 0.83
CA LEU A 136 2.72 -6.34 0.61
C LEU A 136 1.87 -7.41 -0.05
N LEU A 137 2.42 -8.06 -1.08
CA LEU A 137 1.74 -9.18 -1.75
C LEU A 137 1.43 -10.32 -0.76
N LYS A 138 2.40 -10.72 0.05
CA LYS A 138 2.19 -11.78 1.07
C LYS A 138 1.10 -11.39 2.05
N VAL A 139 1.11 -10.16 2.55
CA VAL A 139 0.15 -9.67 3.55
C VAL A 139 -1.27 -9.59 2.97
N LEU A 140 -1.43 -9.04 1.76
CA LEU A 140 -2.74 -8.98 1.10
C LEU A 140 -3.33 -10.38 0.84
N LEU A 141 -2.50 -11.35 0.44
CA LEU A 141 -2.96 -12.73 0.23
C LEU A 141 -3.43 -13.43 1.51
N ARG A 142 -3.13 -12.90 2.70
CA ARG A 142 -3.71 -13.44 3.96
C ARG A 142 -5.20 -13.16 4.11
N TYR A 143 -5.74 -12.21 3.35
CA TYR A 143 -7.18 -11.94 3.29
C TYR A 143 -7.93 -12.88 2.35
N ASP A 144 -7.23 -13.82 1.69
CA ASP A 144 -7.85 -14.83 0.82
C ASP A 144 -8.59 -15.95 1.59
N GLY A 145 -8.77 -15.80 2.90
CA GLY A 145 -9.52 -16.71 3.75
C GLY A 145 -11.05 -16.61 3.56
N PRO A 146 -11.82 -17.30 4.41
CA PRO A 146 -13.28 -17.30 4.34
C PRO A 146 -13.84 -15.88 4.42
N THR A 147 -14.81 -15.60 3.55
CA THR A 147 -15.42 -14.28 3.40
C THR A 147 -16.12 -13.85 4.70
N LYS A 148 -15.69 -12.73 5.27
CA LYS A 148 -16.38 -12.05 6.38
C LYS A 148 -17.48 -11.14 5.81
N SER A 149 -18.51 -10.84 6.61
CA SER A 149 -19.62 -9.97 6.18
C SER A 149 -19.22 -8.51 5.99
N GLU A 150 -18.20 -8.04 6.72
CA GLU A 150 -17.71 -6.67 6.67
C GLU A 150 -16.26 -6.63 6.16
N VAL A 151 -15.94 -5.58 5.41
CA VAL A 151 -14.57 -5.34 4.93
C VAL A 151 -13.72 -4.84 6.09
N ASP A 152 -12.56 -5.45 6.25
CA ASP A 152 -11.61 -5.07 7.29
C ASP A 152 -11.03 -3.67 7.02
N PRO A 153 -11.07 -2.73 8.00
CA PRO A 153 -10.57 -1.37 7.78
C PRO A 153 -9.07 -1.32 7.51
N HIS A 154 -8.28 -2.26 8.03
CA HIS A 154 -6.84 -2.30 7.77
C HIS A 154 -6.53 -2.81 6.36
N LEU A 155 -7.41 -3.64 5.77
CA LEU A 155 -7.32 -4.02 4.35
C LEU A 155 -7.57 -2.81 3.44
N GLU A 156 -8.60 -2.01 3.74
CA GLU A 156 -8.91 -0.80 2.95
C GLU A 156 -7.74 0.19 2.99
N GLU A 157 -7.25 0.50 4.19
CA GLU A 157 -6.08 1.39 4.37
C GLU A 157 -4.84 0.85 3.64
N LEU A 158 -4.60 -0.48 3.70
CA LEU A 158 -3.47 -1.10 3.00
C LEU A 158 -3.59 -0.98 1.48
N LEU A 159 -4.79 -1.22 0.92
CA LEU A 159 -5.03 -1.06 -0.51
C LEU A 159 -4.89 0.39 -0.95
N ASP A 160 -5.38 1.35 -0.16
CA ASP A 160 -5.20 2.79 -0.42
C ASP A 160 -3.72 3.19 -0.44
N LEU A 161 -2.91 2.59 0.44
CA LEU A 161 -1.46 2.79 0.46
C LEU A 161 -0.76 2.16 -0.75
N VAL A 162 -1.19 0.98 -1.21
CA VAL A 162 -0.67 0.34 -2.44
C VAL A 162 -1.02 1.20 -3.67
N VAL A 163 -2.26 1.70 -3.73
CA VAL A 163 -2.74 2.62 -4.77
C VAL A 163 -1.97 3.94 -4.73
N TRP A 164 -1.63 4.46 -3.55
CA TRP A 164 -0.74 5.61 -3.43
C TRP A 164 0.67 5.28 -3.96
N LEU A 165 1.24 4.12 -3.61
CA LEU A 165 2.57 3.69 -4.06
C LEU A 165 2.68 3.62 -5.59
N THR A 166 1.60 3.33 -6.32
CA THR A 166 1.63 3.33 -7.80
C THR A 166 1.94 4.70 -8.39
N THR A 167 1.73 5.77 -7.62
CA THR A 167 1.96 7.17 -8.02
C THR A 167 3.36 7.68 -7.65
N CYS A 168 4.10 6.93 -6.83
CA CYS A 168 5.47 7.25 -6.44
C CYS A 168 6.44 6.94 -7.58
N GLY A 169 7.46 7.78 -7.76
CA GLY A 169 8.52 7.57 -8.75
C GLY A 169 9.09 8.88 -9.27
N ARG A 170 10.32 8.85 -9.79
CA ARG A 170 11.03 10.06 -10.26
C ARG A 170 10.59 10.52 -11.65
N SER A 171 10.11 9.62 -12.49
CA SER A 171 9.73 9.90 -13.87
C SER A 171 8.44 9.20 -14.24
N GLU A 172 7.67 9.82 -15.13
CA GLU A 172 6.54 9.15 -15.77
C GLU A 172 7.03 7.98 -16.59
N LEU A 173 6.27 6.88 -16.55
CA LEU A 173 6.53 5.74 -17.40
C LEU A 173 6.19 6.14 -18.84
N LYS A 174 7.07 5.77 -19.77
CA LYS A 174 6.89 6.11 -21.18
C LYS A 174 5.95 5.12 -21.81
N VAL A 175 5.01 5.66 -22.58
CA VAL A 175 4.02 4.91 -23.32
C VAL A 175 4.37 5.08 -24.81
N PHE A 176 4.49 3.99 -25.58
CA PHE A 176 4.78 4.08 -27.01
C PHE A 176 3.65 4.79 -27.76
N ASP A 177 3.96 5.78 -28.62
CA ASP A 177 2.93 6.62 -29.25
C ASP A 177 2.07 5.92 -30.32
N SER A 178 2.28 4.63 -30.57
CA SER A 178 1.53 3.85 -31.56
C SER A 178 0.56 2.89 -30.89
N VAL A 179 -0.69 3.33 -30.66
CA VAL A 179 -1.81 2.44 -30.34
C VAL A 179 -2.17 1.65 -31.61
N THR A 180 -1.74 0.39 -31.73
CA THR A 180 -1.98 -0.46 -32.91
C THR A 180 -3.28 -1.28 -32.88
N TYR A 181 -4.05 -1.20 -31.79
CA TYR A 181 -5.26 -1.99 -31.56
C TYR A 181 -6.52 -1.36 -32.17
N PRO A 182 -7.65 -2.10 -32.29
CA PRO A 182 -8.88 -1.57 -32.86
C PRO A 182 -9.39 -0.37 -32.07
N GLN A 183 -9.50 0.78 -32.75
CA GLN A 183 -10.03 2.03 -32.20
C GLN A 183 -11.44 2.26 -32.73
N LEU A 184 -12.35 2.68 -31.85
CA LEU A 184 -13.69 3.09 -32.26
C LEU A 184 -13.68 4.54 -32.75
N GLU A 185 -14.70 4.90 -33.52
CA GLU A 185 -14.94 6.29 -33.90
C GLU A 185 -15.05 7.16 -32.62
N GLY A 186 -14.27 8.24 -32.55
CA GLY A 186 -14.20 9.11 -31.37
C GLY A 186 -13.03 8.82 -30.42
N PHE A 187 -12.21 7.81 -30.67
CA PHE A 187 -10.98 7.58 -29.91
C PHE A 187 -10.05 8.81 -29.92
N LYS A 188 -9.65 9.24 -28.72
CA LYS A 188 -8.68 10.33 -28.53
C LYS A 188 -7.61 9.88 -27.55
N PHE A 189 -6.43 9.56 -28.08
CA PHE A 189 -5.25 9.38 -27.26
C PHE A 189 -4.73 10.74 -26.81
N HIS A 190 -4.97 11.09 -25.55
CA HIS A 190 -4.50 12.35 -24.99
C HIS A 190 -2.98 12.21 -24.73
N HIS A 191 -2.17 12.79 -25.62
CA HIS A 191 -0.71 12.78 -25.47
C HIS A 191 -0.24 13.56 -24.22
N GLU A 192 -1.01 14.55 -23.79
CA GLU A 192 -0.74 15.32 -22.57
C GLU A 192 -1.35 14.61 -21.36
N ALA A 193 -0.51 14.35 -20.35
CA ALA A 193 -0.97 13.80 -19.09
C ALA A 193 -1.81 14.84 -18.33
N SER A 194 -3.11 14.61 -18.21
CA SER A 194 -3.97 15.32 -17.24
C SER A 194 -4.21 14.42 -16.03
N GLY A 195 -4.10 14.97 -14.81
CA GLY A 195 -4.31 14.19 -13.59
C GLY A 195 -3.12 13.33 -13.15
N VAL A 196 -3.40 12.31 -12.34
CA VAL A 196 -2.36 11.50 -11.67
C VAL A 196 -1.95 10.31 -12.55
N THR A 197 -0.66 10.23 -12.87
CA THR A 197 -0.08 9.14 -13.67
C THR A 197 0.52 8.04 -12.79
N VAL A 198 0.43 6.79 -13.24
CA VAL A 198 1.14 5.66 -12.65
C VAL A 198 2.63 5.76 -12.98
N LYS A 199 3.48 5.64 -11.96
CA LYS A 199 4.94 5.75 -12.06
C LYS A 199 5.66 4.51 -11.52
N ASN A 200 4.97 3.67 -10.76
CA ASN A 200 5.55 2.52 -10.08
C ASN A 200 4.83 1.23 -10.47
N LEU A 201 5.47 0.49 -11.37
CA LEU A 201 4.97 -0.79 -11.87
C LEU A 201 5.02 -1.89 -10.80
N GLN A 202 6.00 -1.87 -9.90
CA GLN A 202 6.13 -2.89 -8.86
C GLN A 202 4.93 -2.85 -7.89
N ALA A 203 4.49 -1.64 -7.51
CA ALA A 203 3.29 -1.46 -6.72
C ALA A 203 2.03 -1.96 -7.46
N PHE A 204 1.89 -1.65 -8.75
CA PHE A 204 0.77 -2.17 -9.54
C PHE A 204 0.82 -3.70 -9.67
N GLN A 205 1.99 -4.28 -9.86
CA GLN A 205 2.19 -5.73 -9.91
C GLN A 205 1.76 -6.41 -8.61
N VAL A 206 1.82 -5.75 -7.45
CA VAL A 206 1.23 -6.29 -6.21
C VAL A 206 -0.27 -6.54 -6.42
N LEU A 207 -1.02 -5.54 -6.88
CA LEU A 207 -2.46 -5.65 -7.14
C LEU A 207 -2.75 -6.71 -8.21
N GLN A 208 -2.01 -6.69 -9.33
CA GLN A 208 -2.15 -7.69 -10.40
C GLN A 208 -1.95 -9.12 -9.88
N ASN A 209 -0.91 -9.34 -9.08
CA ASN A 209 -0.60 -10.65 -8.50
C ASN A 209 -1.62 -11.08 -7.43
N VAL A 210 -2.17 -10.14 -6.65
CA VAL A 210 -3.26 -10.45 -5.71
C VAL A 210 -4.49 -10.92 -6.50
N PHE A 211 -4.90 -10.21 -7.54
CA PHE A 211 -6.04 -10.64 -8.35
C PHE A 211 -5.79 -12.01 -9.00
N HIS A 212 -4.57 -12.27 -9.46
CA HIS A 212 -4.22 -13.57 -10.03
C HIS A 212 -4.35 -14.72 -9.02
N LYS A 213 -3.82 -14.54 -7.82
CA LYS A 213 -3.67 -15.62 -6.83
C LYS A 213 -4.86 -15.79 -5.88
N ALA A 214 -5.60 -14.73 -5.58
CA ALA A 214 -6.70 -14.76 -4.63
C ALA A 214 -8.00 -15.30 -5.25
N SER A 215 -8.81 -16.00 -4.46
CA SER A 215 -10.17 -16.45 -4.80
C SER A 215 -11.26 -15.72 -4.01
N ASN A 216 -10.91 -15.02 -2.93
CA ASN A 216 -11.85 -14.30 -2.09
C ASN A 216 -12.53 -13.16 -2.87
N PRO A 217 -13.89 -13.16 -2.96
CA PRO A 217 -14.61 -12.20 -3.79
C PRO A 217 -14.46 -10.76 -3.32
N ILE A 218 -14.41 -10.51 -2.01
CA ILE A 218 -14.25 -9.15 -1.46
C ILE A 218 -12.89 -8.60 -1.85
N LEU A 219 -11.82 -9.38 -1.63
CA LEU A 219 -10.46 -8.97 -1.97
C LEU A 219 -10.30 -8.71 -3.47
N CYS A 220 -10.75 -9.64 -4.31
CA CYS A 220 -10.71 -9.47 -5.77
C CYS A 220 -11.49 -8.24 -6.23
N THR A 221 -12.69 -8.01 -5.69
CA THR A 221 -13.52 -6.84 -6.03
C THR A 221 -12.85 -5.53 -5.64
N LYS A 222 -12.19 -5.50 -4.48
CA LYS A 222 -11.44 -4.32 -4.02
C LYS A 222 -10.23 -4.04 -4.89
N VAL A 223 -9.52 -5.08 -5.32
CA VAL A 223 -8.40 -4.94 -6.28
C VAL A 223 -8.89 -4.40 -7.63
N LEU A 224 -9.98 -4.93 -8.18
CA LEU A 224 -10.56 -4.41 -9.42
C LEU A 224 -11.01 -2.94 -9.28
N ALA A 225 -11.57 -2.57 -8.13
CA ALA A 225 -11.94 -1.18 -7.84
C ALA A 225 -10.71 -0.26 -7.76
N ALA A 226 -9.63 -0.71 -7.12
CA ALA A 226 -8.36 0.01 -7.07
C ALA A 226 -7.80 0.26 -8.50
N ILE A 227 -7.84 -0.74 -9.37
CA ILE A 227 -7.41 -0.61 -10.77
C ILE A 227 -8.31 0.39 -11.52
N ARG A 228 -9.63 0.33 -11.32
CA ARG A 228 -10.58 1.30 -11.92
C ARG A 228 -10.27 2.74 -11.56
N ILE A 229 -9.95 2.99 -10.28
CA ILE A 229 -9.61 4.32 -9.76
C ILE A 229 -8.41 4.89 -10.52
N MET A 230 -7.38 4.08 -10.79
CA MET A 230 -6.21 4.54 -11.53
C MET A 230 -6.55 4.96 -12.97
N TRP A 231 -7.44 4.23 -13.64
CA TRP A 231 -7.88 4.61 -14.99
C TRP A 231 -8.72 5.89 -14.98
N ALA A 232 -9.51 6.10 -13.92
CA ALA A 232 -10.30 7.32 -13.75
C ALA A 232 -9.44 8.55 -13.46
N TRP A 233 -8.27 8.40 -12.80
CA TRP A 233 -7.35 9.51 -12.59
C TRP A 233 -6.76 10.06 -13.88
N ASN A 234 -6.43 9.17 -14.82
CA ASN A 234 -5.92 9.48 -16.14
C ASN A 234 -6.09 8.25 -17.04
N ALA A 235 -6.81 8.40 -18.15
CA ALA A 235 -7.03 7.34 -19.14
C ALA A 235 -5.72 6.70 -19.65
N ARG A 236 -4.62 7.47 -19.70
CA ARG A 236 -3.28 6.98 -20.09
C ARG A 236 -2.77 5.87 -19.18
N ASN A 237 -3.20 5.84 -17.92
CA ASN A 237 -2.79 4.79 -16.99
C ASN A 237 -3.21 3.41 -17.48
N PHE A 238 -4.38 3.29 -18.12
CA PHE A 238 -4.80 2.03 -18.74
C PHE A 238 -3.77 1.57 -19.79
N PHE A 239 -3.49 2.40 -20.80
CA PHE A 239 -2.59 2.04 -21.90
C PHE A 239 -1.17 1.76 -21.41
N LEU A 240 -0.69 2.54 -20.45
CA LEU A 240 0.61 2.37 -19.82
C LEU A 240 0.75 1.00 -19.17
N LEU A 241 -0.26 0.61 -18.41
CA LEU A 241 -0.30 -0.66 -17.71
C LEU A 241 -0.52 -1.82 -18.69
N GLU A 242 -1.42 -1.66 -19.66
CA GLU A 242 -1.72 -2.69 -20.66
C GLU A 242 -0.51 -2.99 -21.54
N TRP A 243 0.20 -1.99 -22.04
CA TRP A 243 1.36 -2.23 -22.89
C TRP A 243 2.59 -2.73 -22.15
N THR A 244 2.68 -2.49 -20.84
CA THR A 244 3.85 -2.91 -20.06
C THR A 244 3.64 -4.25 -19.37
N LEU A 245 2.44 -4.49 -18.83
CA LEU A 245 2.15 -5.62 -17.95
C LEU A 245 0.97 -6.47 -18.43
N GLN A 246 0.24 -6.05 -19.46
CA GLN A 246 -0.89 -6.77 -20.06
C GLN A 246 -1.91 -7.33 -19.05
N PRO A 247 -2.34 -6.56 -18.02
CA PRO A 247 -3.29 -7.05 -17.02
C PRO A 247 -4.60 -7.55 -17.61
N ILE A 248 -5.19 -6.90 -18.63
CA ILE A 248 -6.45 -7.39 -19.20
C ILE A 248 -6.26 -8.77 -19.82
N SER A 249 -5.23 -8.91 -20.67
CA SER A 249 -4.91 -10.17 -21.33
C SER A 249 -4.74 -11.31 -20.31
N GLN A 250 -4.00 -11.06 -19.23
CA GLN A 250 -3.79 -12.05 -18.16
C GLN A 250 -5.05 -12.32 -17.33
N PHE A 251 -5.87 -11.29 -17.07
CA PHE A 251 -7.08 -11.45 -16.28
C PHE A 251 -8.15 -12.27 -17.00
N VAL A 252 -8.30 -12.10 -18.31
CA VAL A 252 -9.29 -12.87 -19.11
C VAL A 252 -9.11 -14.38 -18.95
N GLU A 253 -7.86 -14.86 -18.82
CA GLU A 253 -7.56 -16.29 -18.65
C GLU A 253 -8.08 -16.87 -17.32
N ILE A 254 -8.17 -16.04 -16.28
CA ILE A 254 -8.50 -16.49 -14.91
C ILE A 254 -9.89 -16.04 -14.43
N VAL A 255 -10.48 -15.01 -15.05
CA VAL A 255 -11.81 -14.48 -14.69
C VAL A 255 -12.89 -15.56 -14.66
N PRO A 256 -12.96 -16.54 -15.59
CA PRO A 256 -13.93 -17.63 -15.53
C PRO A 256 -13.86 -18.47 -14.24
N LEU A 257 -12.70 -18.49 -13.57
CA LEU A 257 -12.46 -19.21 -12.32
C LEU A 257 -12.83 -18.38 -11.07
N LYS A 258 -13.12 -17.08 -11.22
CA LYS A 258 -13.50 -16.20 -10.11
C LYS A 258 -15.00 -16.29 -9.82
N ALA A 259 -15.42 -15.86 -8.63
CA ALA A 259 -16.83 -15.79 -8.26
C ALA A 259 -17.62 -14.81 -9.15
N ALA A 260 -18.92 -15.07 -9.34
CA ALA A 260 -19.79 -14.27 -10.23
C ALA A 260 -19.76 -12.74 -9.96
N PRO A 261 -19.73 -12.23 -8.71
CA PRO A 261 -19.59 -10.79 -8.46
C PRO A 261 -18.30 -10.19 -9.03
N VAL A 262 -17.19 -10.95 -8.95
CA VAL A 262 -15.88 -10.53 -9.47
C VAL A 262 -15.90 -10.51 -11.00
N GLN A 263 -16.48 -11.55 -11.62
CA GLN A 263 -16.65 -11.61 -13.07
C GLN A 263 -17.43 -10.40 -13.59
N LYS A 264 -18.58 -10.10 -12.95
CA LYS A 264 -19.42 -8.94 -13.31
C LYS A 264 -18.61 -7.65 -13.26
N GLN A 265 -17.86 -7.43 -12.19
CA GLN A 265 -17.07 -6.22 -12.05
C GLN A 265 -15.92 -6.13 -13.06
N PHE A 266 -15.31 -7.27 -13.42
CA PHE A 266 -14.32 -7.30 -14.49
C PHE A 266 -14.95 -6.90 -15.83
N PHE A 267 -16.15 -7.39 -16.17
CA PHE A 267 -16.83 -6.96 -17.39
C PHE A 267 -17.21 -5.46 -17.35
N GLN A 268 -17.57 -4.91 -16.19
CA GLN A 268 -17.78 -3.47 -16.03
C GLN A 268 -16.49 -2.65 -16.27
N LEU A 269 -15.32 -3.20 -15.94
CA LEU A 269 -14.04 -2.58 -16.31
C LEU A 269 -13.87 -2.56 -17.83
N LEU A 270 -14.14 -3.67 -18.52
CA LEU A 270 -14.06 -3.75 -19.99
C LEU A 270 -15.06 -2.79 -20.66
N GLU A 271 -16.28 -2.70 -20.15
CA GLU A 271 -17.28 -1.74 -20.62
C GLU A 271 -16.76 -0.30 -20.52
N ALA A 272 -16.08 0.07 -19.43
CA ALA A 272 -15.49 1.40 -19.31
C ALA A 272 -14.42 1.68 -20.39
N LEU A 273 -13.64 0.69 -20.80
CA LEU A 273 -12.67 0.84 -21.88
C LEU A 273 -13.36 1.11 -23.22
N VAL A 274 -14.42 0.36 -23.51
CA VAL A 274 -15.17 0.49 -24.76
C VAL A 274 -15.97 1.80 -24.81
N PHE A 275 -16.72 2.13 -23.75
CA PHE A 275 -17.67 3.24 -23.76
C PHE A 275 -17.07 4.57 -23.31
N GLU A 276 -16.09 4.58 -22.40
CA GLU A 276 -15.46 5.81 -21.93
C GLU A 276 -14.19 6.12 -22.74
N LEU A 277 -13.37 5.10 -23.00
CA LEU A 277 -12.10 5.29 -23.73
C LEU A 277 -12.20 5.04 -25.24
N HIS A 278 -13.34 4.56 -25.75
CA HIS A 278 -13.54 4.25 -27.17
C HIS A 278 -12.48 3.26 -27.70
N TYR A 279 -12.06 2.33 -26.84
CA TYR A 279 -10.98 1.38 -27.08
C TYR A 279 -11.47 -0.06 -26.93
N VAL A 280 -11.11 -0.93 -27.88
CA VAL A 280 -11.40 -2.37 -27.81
C VAL A 280 -10.12 -3.10 -27.39
N PRO A 281 -10.03 -3.55 -26.12
CA PRO A 281 -8.88 -4.28 -25.60
C PRO A 281 -8.80 -5.71 -26.13
#